data_AF-A0A2V4U1E7-F1
#
_entry.id   AF-A0A2V4U1E7-F1
#
_cell.length_a   1.000
_cell.length_b   1.000
_cell.length_c   1.000
_cell.angle_alpha   90.00
_cell.angle_beta   90.00
_cell.angle_gamma   90.00
#
_symmetry.space_group_name_H-M   'P 1'
#
loop_
_entity.id
_entity.type
_entity.pdbx_description
1 polymer ?
#
loop_
_entity_poly.entity_id
_entity_poly.type
_entity_poly.pdbx_seq_one_letter_code
_entity_poly.pdbx_strand_id
1 'polypeptide(L)'
;MISKTVEQFYSDISDISMRLVRAHGLTHRAPDDQPDLALFRWMDYRLRYINPQPREVHKSSRFPIDGLPSAVQKALSLIEARFASGDDVNPYLSKGTINNDIAHPKQQNRTDGLWADWGIHHFHLTTEPLAEGHRFSKRSAWLLFAMVYDDAVAFIDVRDHDEDFLWTQDDLLKTFISSWPEQTTPFRITTMKVESREQSPETLQTLRRAGIFVPIEHDGGFYFGPGGGVTTAATSTRVSVACMTVRANARWIATWLDMPDNVLRVELRSRGVENPQFSIGCNEIGLILGEMTARNGYWQFTRSSSEDASNPMQALHDLFLPEWAAATLIADLESKQSP
;
A
#
# COMPACT_ATOMS: atom_id res chain seq x y z
N MET A 1 16.52 -8.22 -25.29
CA MET A 1 15.17 -8.41 -25.85
C MET A 1 14.37 -9.17 -24.80
N ILE A 2 13.23 -8.66 -24.34
CA ILE A 2 12.34 -9.39 -23.42
C ILE A 2 11.54 -10.43 -24.22
N SER A 3 11.14 -11.54 -23.62
CA SER A 3 10.38 -12.57 -24.34
C SER A 3 8.91 -12.15 -24.50
N LYS A 4 8.21 -12.76 -25.47
CA LYS A 4 6.77 -12.52 -25.69
C LYS A 4 5.94 -12.81 -24.43
N THR A 5 6.30 -13.83 -23.66
CA THR A 5 5.61 -14.16 -22.40
C THR A 5 5.81 -13.06 -21.36
N VAL A 6 7.00 -12.45 -21.28
CA VAL A 6 7.24 -11.30 -20.38
C VAL A 6 6.42 -10.09 -20.81
N GLU A 7 6.37 -9.79 -22.12
CA GLU A 7 5.54 -8.71 -22.67
C GLU A 7 4.06 -8.92 -22.35
N GLN A 8 3.56 -10.14 -22.56
CA GLN A 8 2.18 -10.52 -22.23
C GLN A 8 1.88 -10.32 -20.74
N PHE A 9 2.75 -10.80 -19.84
CA PHE A 9 2.53 -10.66 -18.40
C PHE A 9 2.54 -9.21 -17.92
N TYR A 10 3.38 -8.35 -18.50
CA TYR A 10 3.36 -6.92 -18.19
C TYR A 10 2.06 -6.27 -18.66
N SER A 11 1.58 -6.63 -19.84
CA SER A 11 0.27 -6.18 -20.34
C SER A 11 -0.86 -6.63 -19.41
N ASP A 12 -0.88 -7.91 -19.05
CA ASP A 12 -1.91 -8.50 -18.19
C ASP A 12 -1.97 -7.82 -16.81
N ILE A 13 -0.81 -7.55 -16.20
CA ILE A 13 -0.73 -6.85 -14.91
C ILE A 13 -1.26 -5.44 -15.02
N SER A 14 -0.91 -4.71 -16.08
CA SER A 14 -1.42 -3.35 -16.30
C SER A 14 -2.93 -3.35 -16.54
N ASP A 15 -3.45 -4.31 -17.30
CA ASP A 15 -4.90 -4.48 -17.53
C ASP A 15 -5.66 -4.82 -16.25
N ILE A 16 -5.16 -5.77 -15.46
CA ILE A 16 -5.75 -6.11 -14.15
C ILE A 16 -5.71 -4.90 -13.22
N SER A 17 -4.60 -4.15 -13.21
CA SER A 17 -4.46 -2.92 -12.40
C SER A 17 -5.50 -1.87 -12.77
N MET A 18 -5.72 -1.63 -14.07
CA MET A 18 -6.76 -0.69 -14.54
C MET A 18 -8.16 -1.12 -14.08
N ARG A 19 -8.46 -2.42 -14.14
CA ARG A 19 -9.75 -2.94 -13.67
C ARG A 19 -9.90 -2.80 -12.16
N LEU A 20 -8.85 -3.05 -11.38
CA LEU A 20 -8.85 -2.85 -9.93
C LEU A 20 -9.05 -1.38 -9.55
N VAL A 21 -8.33 -0.47 -10.22
CA VAL A 21 -8.51 0.98 -10.07
C VAL A 21 -9.98 1.38 -10.29
N ARG A 22 -10.61 0.85 -11.34
CA ARG A 22 -12.03 1.10 -11.65
C ARG A 22 -12.97 0.47 -10.62
N ALA A 23 -12.82 -0.82 -10.32
CA ALA A 23 -13.68 -1.56 -9.40
C ALA A 23 -13.68 -0.96 -7.99
N HIS A 24 -12.51 -0.46 -7.56
CA HIS A 24 -12.37 0.23 -6.29
C HIS A 24 -12.69 1.72 -6.37
N GLY A 25 -13.15 2.27 -7.50
CA GLY A 25 -13.53 3.68 -7.63
C GLY A 25 -12.38 4.64 -7.29
N LEU A 26 -11.15 4.26 -7.64
CA LEU A 26 -9.96 5.06 -7.41
C LEU A 26 -9.85 6.14 -8.49
N THR A 27 -9.49 7.35 -8.09
CA THR A 27 -9.17 8.40 -9.06
C THR A 27 -7.92 8.03 -9.84
N HIS A 28 -8.00 8.08 -11.16
CA HIS A 28 -6.88 7.82 -12.06
C HIS A 28 -6.98 8.72 -13.29
N ARG A 29 -6.07 9.69 -13.40
CA ARG A 29 -6.04 10.67 -14.50
C ARG A 29 -5.00 10.36 -15.57
N ALA A 30 -4.26 9.25 -15.44
CA ALA A 30 -3.27 8.89 -16.43
C ALA A 30 -3.93 8.68 -17.80
N PRO A 31 -3.27 9.05 -18.90
CA PRO A 31 -3.77 8.73 -20.22
C PRO A 31 -3.73 7.22 -20.49
N ASP A 32 -4.60 6.75 -21.39
CA ASP A 32 -4.70 5.33 -21.76
C ASP A 32 -3.40 4.76 -22.38
N ASP A 33 -2.52 5.63 -22.89
CA ASP A 33 -1.21 5.24 -23.45
C ASP A 33 -0.13 4.98 -22.39
N GLN A 34 -0.45 5.17 -21.11
CA GLN A 34 0.43 4.89 -19.96
C GLN A 34 -0.23 3.90 -18.98
N PRO A 35 -0.59 2.69 -19.43
CA PRO A 35 -1.34 1.72 -18.62
C PRO A 35 -0.55 1.27 -17.37
N ASP A 36 0.77 1.41 -17.41
CA ASP A 36 1.67 1.18 -16.29
C ASP A 36 1.39 2.06 -15.06
N LEU A 37 0.85 3.27 -15.26
CA LEU A 37 0.48 4.16 -14.17
C LEU A 37 -0.70 3.62 -13.35
N ALA A 38 -1.52 2.73 -13.92
CA ALA A 38 -2.57 2.04 -13.18
C ALA A 38 -1.99 1.10 -12.12
N LEU A 39 -0.87 0.42 -12.43
CA LEU A 39 -0.17 -0.42 -11.44
C LEU A 39 0.32 0.44 -10.26
N PHE A 40 0.95 1.58 -10.52
CA PHE A 40 1.38 2.50 -9.45
C PHE A 40 0.20 2.99 -8.62
N ARG A 41 -0.91 3.38 -9.28
CA ARG A 41 -2.11 3.85 -8.59
C ARG A 41 -2.73 2.75 -7.72
N TRP A 42 -2.81 1.53 -8.24
CA TRP A 42 -3.30 0.37 -7.51
C TRP A 42 -2.43 0.05 -6.30
N MET A 43 -1.10 -0.04 -6.49
CA MET A 43 -0.17 -0.36 -5.41
C MET A 43 -0.16 0.73 -4.32
N ASP A 44 -0.29 2.00 -4.67
CA ASP A 44 -0.42 3.09 -3.69
C ASP A 44 -1.70 2.99 -2.84
N TYR A 45 -2.81 2.50 -3.39
CA TYR A 45 -4.00 2.18 -2.59
C TYR A 45 -3.83 0.91 -1.77
N ARG A 46 -3.40 -0.19 -2.42
CA ARG A 46 -3.22 -1.52 -1.81
C ARG A 46 -2.30 -1.49 -0.59
N LEU A 47 -1.21 -0.73 -0.64
CA LEU A 47 -0.25 -0.63 0.46
C LEU A 47 -0.70 0.30 1.60
N ARG A 48 -1.71 1.15 1.37
CA ARG A 48 -2.35 2.00 2.39
C ARG A 48 -3.62 1.36 2.97
N TYR A 49 -4.16 0.36 2.29
CA TYR A 49 -5.31 -0.39 2.77
C TYR A 49 -4.91 -1.29 3.93
N ILE A 50 -5.66 -1.20 5.03
CA ILE A 50 -5.40 -1.96 6.25
C ILE A 50 -6.35 -3.16 6.25
N ASN A 51 -5.81 -4.38 6.18
CA ASN A 51 -6.64 -5.58 6.22
C ASN A 51 -7.41 -5.66 7.56
N PRO A 52 -8.73 -5.91 7.55
CA PRO A 52 -9.51 -6.15 8.77
C PRO A 52 -9.06 -7.45 9.45
N GLN A 53 -8.22 -7.30 10.47
CA GLN A 53 -7.71 -8.40 11.29
C GLN A 53 -7.28 -7.87 12.66
N PRO A 54 -7.39 -8.69 13.73
CA PRO A 54 -7.03 -8.28 15.08
C PRO A 54 -5.58 -7.80 15.16
N ARG A 55 -5.35 -6.71 15.87
CA ARG A 55 -4.03 -6.14 16.14
C ARG A 55 -3.87 -5.79 17.61
N GLU A 56 -2.69 -6.06 18.16
CA GLU A 56 -2.32 -5.54 19.47
C GLU A 56 -2.14 -4.02 19.42
N VAL A 57 -2.78 -3.31 20.35
CA VAL A 57 -2.70 -1.84 20.40
C VAL A 57 -1.64 -1.41 21.39
N HIS A 58 -0.57 -0.82 20.89
CA HIS A 58 0.47 -0.18 21.69
C HIS A 58 0.33 1.34 21.63
N LYS A 59 0.58 2.02 22.75
CA LYS A 59 0.49 3.48 22.85
C LYS A 59 1.86 4.04 23.21
N SER A 60 2.22 5.15 22.59
CA SER A 60 3.45 5.88 22.88
C SER A 60 3.43 6.52 24.27
N SER A 61 4.55 7.11 24.65
CA SER A 61 4.68 7.93 25.86
C SER A 61 3.81 9.20 25.87
N ARG A 62 3.12 9.54 24.77
CA ARG A 62 2.16 10.66 24.71
C ARG A 62 0.82 10.33 25.37
N PHE A 63 0.54 9.05 25.63
CA PHE A 63 -0.72 8.63 26.22
C PHE A 63 -0.60 8.40 27.75
N PRO A 64 -1.63 8.75 28.54
CA PRO A 64 -2.86 9.43 28.14
C PRO A 64 -2.62 10.90 27.76
N ILE A 65 -3.42 11.42 26.82
CA ILE A 65 -3.32 12.82 26.37
C ILE A 65 -4.30 13.67 27.20
N ASP A 66 -3.74 14.59 27.97
CA ASP A 66 -4.51 15.51 28.81
C ASP A 66 -5.28 16.54 27.97
N GLY A 67 -6.47 16.93 28.43
CA GLY A 67 -7.26 17.99 27.80
C GLY A 67 -8.00 17.60 26.50
N LEU A 68 -7.94 16.34 26.06
CA LEU A 68 -8.72 15.89 24.92
C LEU A 68 -10.23 16.06 25.17
N PRO A 69 -11.03 16.58 24.22
CA PRO A 69 -12.47 16.63 24.36
C PRO A 69 -13.07 15.24 24.59
N SER A 70 -14.12 15.15 25.42
CA SER A 70 -14.72 13.86 25.81
C SER A 70 -15.24 13.05 24.61
N ALA A 71 -15.72 13.71 23.56
CA ALA A 71 -16.11 13.05 22.30
C ALA A 71 -14.91 12.42 21.58
N VAL A 72 -13.75 13.08 21.62
CA VAL A 72 -12.50 12.58 21.02
C VAL A 72 -11.97 11.39 21.81
N GLN A 73 -12.01 11.43 23.14
CA GLN A 73 -11.62 10.29 23.99
C GLN A 73 -12.50 9.05 23.71
N LYS A 74 -13.81 9.24 23.52
CA LYS A 74 -14.73 8.17 23.12
C LYS A 74 -14.40 7.61 21.74
N ALA A 75 -14.13 8.49 20.77
CA ALA A 75 -13.74 8.08 19.43
C ALA A 75 -12.40 7.32 19.41
N LEU A 76 -11.43 7.74 20.22
CA LEU A 76 -10.15 7.06 20.40
C LEU A 76 -10.35 5.65 20.99
N SER A 77 -11.22 5.52 21.99
CA SER A 77 -11.54 4.21 22.58
C SER A 77 -12.23 3.29 21.57
N LEU A 78 -13.08 3.86 20.69
CA LEU A 78 -13.75 3.11 19.64
C LEU A 78 -12.76 2.58 18.59
N ILE A 79 -11.85 3.44 18.10
CA ILE A 79 -10.88 3.00 17.09
C ILE A 79 -9.89 1.98 17.65
N GLU A 80 -9.49 2.12 18.92
CA GLU A 80 -8.70 1.11 19.65
C GLU A 80 -9.43 -0.24 19.71
N ALA A 81 -10.71 -0.24 20.08
CA ALA A 81 -11.51 -1.47 20.12
C ALA A 81 -11.62 -2.12 18.74
N ARG A 82 -11.75 -1.33 17.67
CA ARG A 82 -11.81 -1.83 16.28
C ARG A 82 -10.51 -2.51 15.85
N PHE A 83 -9.36 -1.93 16.18
CA PHE A 83 -8.08 -2.57 15.93
C PHE A 83 -7.96 -3.89 16.70
N ALA A 84 -8.33 -3.90 17.98
CA ALA A 84 -8.27 -5.09 18.82
C ALA A 84 -9.21 -6.22 18.35
N SER A 85 -10.40 -5.89 17.85
CA SER A 85 -11.37 -6.88 17.34
C SER A 85 -11.10 -7.31 15.89
N GLY A 86 -10.30 -6.55 15.14
CA GLY A 86 -10.07 -6.76 13.72
C GLY A 86 -11.16 -6.22 12.80
N ASP A 87 -11.94 -5.25 13.28
CA ASP A 87 -12.93 -4.56 12.46
C ASP A 87 -12.26 -3.73 11.36
N ASP A 88 -13.03 -3.38 10.32
CA ASP A 88 -12.57 -2.49 9.27
C ASP A 88 -12.37 -1.05 9.80
N VAL A 89 -11.11 -0.59 9.76
CA VAL A 89 -10.69 0.76 10.16
C VAL A 89 -10.49 1.70 8.96
N ASN A 90 -10.50 1.19 7.72
CA ASN A 90 -10.32 2.00 6.51
C ASN A 90 -11.35 3.14 6.37
N PRO A 91 -12.61 3.03 6.86
CA PRO A 91 -13.55 4.14 6.84
C PRO A 91 -13.09 5.39 7.60
N TYR A 92 -12.14 5.24 8.53
CA TYR A 92 -11.60 6.33 9.33
C TYR A 92 -10.35 6.97 8.69
N LEU A 93 -9.81 6.40 7.61
CA LEU A 93 -8.69 6.98 6.87
C LEU A 93 -9.12 8.22 6.07
N SER A 94 -8.12 8.96 5.56
CA SER A 94 -8.37 10.07 4.65
C SER A 94 -8.94 9.61 3.31
N LYS A 95 -9.79 10.47 2.73
CA LYS A 95 -10.26 10.34 1.34
C LYS A 95 -9.12 10.38 0.32
N GLY A 96 -7.92 10.83 0.72
CA GLY A 96 -6.70 10.72 -0.09
C GLY A 96 -6.34 9.28 -0.46
N THR A 97 -6.84 8.27 0.25
CA THR A 97 -6.70 6.86 -0.16
C THR A 97 -7.31 6.59 -1.53
N ILE A 98 -8.44 7.23 -1.86
CA ILE A 98 -9.12 7.07 -3.15
C ILE A 98 -8.86 8.24 -4.12
N ASN A 99 -8.59 9.43 -3.59
CA ASN A 99 -8.46 10.66 -4.39
C ASN A 99 -7.03 11.00 -4.79
N ASN A 100 -6.02 10.55 -4.03
CA ASN A 100 -4.64 10.71 -4.46
C ASN A 100 -4.44 9.92 -5.74
N ASP A 101 -3.63 10.47 -6.62
CA ASP A 101 -3.43 9.93 -7.96
C ASP A 101 -2.03 10.27 -8.42
N ILE A 102 -1.25 9.25 -8.75
CA ILE A 102 0.16 9.39 -9.09
C ILE A 102 0.37 10.27 -10.33
N ALA A 103 -0.65 10.42 -11.19
CA ALA A 103 -0.66 11.33 -12.34
C ALA A 103 -1.18 12.74 -12.02
N HIS A 104 -1.48 13.07 -10.76
CA HIS A 104 -2.05 14.37 -10.39
C HIS A 104 -1.07 15.53 -10.71
N PRO A 105 -1.53 16.64 -11.30
CA PRO A 105 -0.67 17.76 -11.67
C PRO A 105 -0.04 18.47 -10.45
N LYS A 106 -0.80 18.62 -9.36
CA LYS A 106 -0.28 19.07 -8.06
C LYS A 106 0.41 17.91 -7.35
N GLN A 107 1.72 18.02 -7.13
CA GLN A 107 2.57 16.98 -6.55
C GLN A 107 2.11 16.51 -5.16
N GLN A 108 1.62 17.41 -4.32
CA GLN A 108 1.14 17.08 -2.97
C GLN A 108 -0.11 16.17 -2.93
N ASN A 109 -0.78 15.97 -4.08
CA ASN A 109 -1.94 15.09 -4.21
C ASN A 109 -1.57 13.76 -4.90
N ARG A 110 -0.29 13.49 -5.15
CA ARG A 110 0.15 12.25 -5.82
C ARG A 110 0.21 11.05 -4.89
N THR A 111 0.53 11.28 -3.62
CA THR A 111 0.50 10.28 -2.56
C THR A 111 0.32 10.97 -1.21
N ASP A 112 0.14 10.18 -0.16
CA ASP A 112 0.16 10.70 1.21
C ASP A 112 1.61 10.85 1.66
N GLY A 113 2.05 12.09 1.88
CA GLY A 113 3.45 12.37 2.21
C GLY A 113 3.89 11.87 3.58
N LEU A 114 2.98 11.81 4.55
CA LEU A 114 3.31 11.36 5.91
C LEU A 114 3.49 9.83 5.93
N TRP A 115 2.58 9.12 5.27
CA TRP A 115 2.69 7.68 5.07
C TRP A 115 3.87 7.30 4.18
N ALA A 116 4.07 8.00 3.06
CA ALA A 116 5.15 7.71 2.13
C ALA A 116 6.53 7.94 2.77
N ASP A 117 6.68 9.01 3.56
CA ASP A 117 7.96 9.33 4.19
C ASP A 117 8.18 8.49 5.45
N TRP A 118 7.23 8.53 6.39
CA TRP A 118 7.44 8.01 7.74
C TRP A 118 6.65 6.74 8.05
N GLY A 119 5.80 6.25 7.13
CA GLY A 119 4.96 5.07 7.36
C GLY A 119 3.78 5.32 8.30
N ILE A 120 3.55 6.57 8.70
CA ILE A 120 2.52 6.94 9.66
C ILE A 120 1.19 7.14 8.92
N HIS A 121 0.18 6.40 9.37
CA HIS A 121 -1.21 6.57 8.97
C HIS A 121 -1.88 7.60 9.88
N HIS A 122 -2.94 8.22 9.38
CA HIS A 122 -3.77 9.10 10.18
C HIS A 122 -5.25 8.73 10.05
N PHE A 123 -5.95 8.73 11.18
CA PHE A 123 -7.34 8.32 11.31
C PHE A 123 -8.17 9.45 11.89
N HIS A 124 -9.28 9.80 11.24
CA HIS A 124 -10.25 10.73 11.78
C HIS A 124 -10.97 10.13 13.00
N LEU A 125 -10.86 10.79 14.16
CA LEU A 125 -11.49 10.34 15.40
C LEU A 125 -12.95 10.81 15.47
N THR A 126 -13.86 9.94 15.03
CA THR A 126 -15.30 10.16 15.12
C THR A 126 -16.01 9.00 15.84
N THR A 127 -17.07 9.32 16.59
CA THR A 127 -17.98 8.32 17.17
C THR A 127 -19.11 7.95 16.21
N GLU A 128 -19.26 8.67 15.09
CA GLU A 128 -20.31 8.40 14.12
C GLU A 128 -19.94 7.17 13.29
N PRO A 129 -20.84 6.16 13.20
CA PRO A 129 -20.58 4.98 12.38
C PRO A 129 -20.52 5.33 10.90
N LEU A 130 -19.99 4.40 10.10
CA LEU A 130 -20.06 4.51 8.65
C LEU A 130 -21.53 4.52 8.22
N ALA A 131 -21.95 5.59 7.55
CA ALA A 131 -23.29 5.69 6.99
C ALA A 131 -23.48 4.68 5.85
N GLU A 132 -24.69 4.14 5.71
CA GLU A 132 -25.01 3.22 4.62
C GLU A 132 -24.70 3.85 3.25
N GLY A 133 -24.13 3.06 2.34
CA GLY A 133 -23.71 3.51 1.01
C GLY A 133 -22.49 4.46 1.00
N HIS A 134 -21.90 4.78 2.15
CA HIS A 134 -20.69 5.60 2.23
C HIS A 134 -19.46 4.71 2.41
N ARG A 135 -18.31 5.20 1.93
CA ARG A 135 -17.00 4.55 2.11
C ARG A 135 -16.21 5.09 3.31
N PHE A 136 -16.48 6.34 3.71
CA PHE A 136 -15.75 6.99 4.80
C PHE A 136 -16.73 7.47 5.86
N SER A 137 -16.33 7.32 7.12
CA SER A 137 -17.01 7.90 8.26
C SER A 137 -16.92 9.43 8.22
N LYS A 138 -17.77 10.11 9.00
CA LYS A 138 -17.73 11.57 9.08
C LYS A 138 -16.37 12.05 9.59
N ARG A 139 -15.81 13.06 8.91
CA ARG A 139 -14.52 13.65 9.30
C ARG A 139 -14.63 14.34 10.65
N SER A 140 -13.57 14.22 11.43
CA SER A 140 -13.35 14.93 12.68
C SER A 140 -12.15 15.86 12.53
N ALA A 141 -12.15 16.96 13.29
CA ALA A 141 -10.97 17.83 13.43
C ALA A 141 -9.84 17.13 14.18
N TRP A 142 -10.09 16.02 14.88
CA TRP A 142 -9.05 15.29 15.60
C TRP A 142 -8.59 14.06 14.83
N LEU A 143 -7.27 13.88 14.77
CA LEU A 143 -6.60 12.79 14.08
C LEU A 143 -5.79 11.95 15.05
N LEU A 144 -5.92 10.63 14.99
CA LEU A 144 -4.96 9.70 15.55
C LEU A 144 -3.87 9.42 14.52
N PHE A 145 -2.61 9.59 14.91
CA PHE A 145 -1.44 9.18 14.14
C PHE A 145 -0.93 7.84 14.64
N ALA A 146 -0.74 6.88 13.74
CA ALA A 146 -0.29 5.54 14.12
C ALA A 146 0.52 4.85 13.02
N MET A 147 1.42 3.96 13.42
CA MET A 147 2.00 2.95 12.51
C MET A 147 1.22 1.65 12.62
N VAL A 148 0.92 1.06 11.47
CA VAL A 148 0.11 -0.16 11.38
C VAL A 148 0.98 -1.28 10.81
N TYR A 149 1.06 -2.38 11.55
CA TYR A 149 1.73 -3.61 11.17
C TYR A 149 0.67 -4.70 10.90
N ASP A 150 1.10 -5.92 10.63
CA ASP A 150 0.15 -7.01 10.39
C ASP A 150 -0.55 -7.44 11.68
N ASP A 151 0.19 -7.58 12.78
CA ASP A 151 -0.25 -8.09 14.08
C ASP A 151 -0.40 -7.00 15.16
N ALA A 152 0.10 -5.79 14.91
CA ALA A 152 0.12 -4.71 15.90
C ALA A 152 -0.19 -3.34 15.28
N VAL A 153 -0.57 -2.39 16.13
CA VAL A 153 -0.70 -0.98 15.80
C VAL A 153 -0.09 -0.12 16.91
N ALA A 154 0.78 0.81 16.52
CA ALA A 154 1.49 1.70 17.40
C ALA A 154 0.87 3.10 17.33
N PHE A 155 0.05 3.47 18.32
CA PHE A 155 -0.57 4.79 18.45
C PHE A 155 0.49 5.79 18.90
N ILE A 156 0.79 6.76 18.05
CA ILE A 156 1.87 7.73 18.25
C ILE A 156 1.33 8.95 18.99
N ASP A 157 0.26 9.56 18.49
CA ASP A 157 -0.29 10.77 19.08
C ASP A 157 -1.71 11.08 18.56
N VAL A 158 -2.41 11.99 19.23
CA VAL A 158 -3.68 12.57 18.77
C VAL A 158 -3.53 14.08 18.64
N ARG A 159 -3.75 14.61 17.43
CA ARG A 159 -3.59 16.05 17.13
C ARG A 159 -4.83 16.64 16.48
N ASP A 160 -4.93 17.96 16.58
CA ASP A 160 -5.91 18.74 15.84
C ASP A 160 -5.45 18.89 14.38
N HIS A 161 -6.37 18.72 13.45
CA HIS A 161 -6.15 18.80 12.01
C HIS A 161 -5.74 20.22 11.57
N ASP A 162 -6.10 21.25 12.34
CA ASP A 162 -5.79 22.64 12.03
C ASP A 162 -4.42 23.09 12.58
N GLU A 163 -3.65 22.17 13.17
CA GLU A 163 -2.27 22.44 13.60
C GLU A 163 -1.37 22.81 12.41
N ASP A 164 -0.60 23.89 12.55
CA ASP A 164 0.32 24.34 11.52
C ASP A 164 1.35 23.26 11.19
N PHE A 165 1.56 23.01 9.89
CA PHE A 165 2.53 22.02 9.40
C PHE A 165 2.35 20.60 9.97
N LEU A 166 1.14 20.23 10.41
CA LEU A 166 0.81 18.94 11.03
C LEU A 166 1.45 17.71 10.36
N TRP A 167 1.41 17.67 9.04
CA TRP A 167 1.93 16.54 8.24
C TRP A 167 3.46 16.41 8.23
N THR A 168 4.15 17.35 8.84
CA THR A 168 5.62 17.49 8.84
C THR A 168 6.16 17.78 10.23
N GLN A 169 5.34 17.63 11.27
CA GLN A 169 5.76 17.69 12.66
C GLN A 169 6.66 16.49 12.96
N ASP A 170 7.97 16.75 13.07
CA ASP A 170 9.00 15.72 13.23
C ASP A 170 8.91 15.04 14.60
N ASP A 171 8.27 15.69 15.58
CA ASP A 171 8.02 15.14 16.90
C ASP A 171 7.12 13.89 16.87
N LEU A 172 6.31 13.69 15.81
CA LEU A 172 5.60 12.43 15.56
C LEU A 172 6.60 11.27 15.36
N LEU A 173 7.59 11.44 14.48
CA LEU A 173 8.61 10.42 14.23
C LEU A 173 9.54 10.25 15.44
N LYS A 174 9.94 11.34 16.10
CA LYS A 174 10.75 11.31 17.33
C LYS A 174 10.05 10.58 18.47
N THR A 175 8.74 10.79 18.63
CA THR A 175 7.90 10.08 19.60
C THR A 175 7.90 8.58 19.30
N PHE A 176 7.76 8.20 18.02
CA PHE A 176 7.83 6.80 17.62
C PHE A 176 9.22 6.18 17.91
N ILE A 177 10.31 6.87 17.54
CA ILE A 177 11.69 6.42 17.82
C ILE A 177 11.91 6.20 19.33
N SER A 178 11.44 7.14 20.15
CA SER A 178 11.58 7.04 21.60
C SER A 178 10.78 5.88 22.20
N SER A 179 9.59 5.61 21.65
CA SER A 179 8.66 4.62 22.19
C SER A 179 8.99 3.19 21.75
N TRP A 180 9.52 3.01 20.53
CA TRP A 180 9.85 1.70 19.96
C TRP A 180 11.22 1.72 19.23
N PRO A 181 12.33 1.93 19.95
CA PRO A 181 13.66 2.10 19.35
C PRO A 181 14.09 0.87 18.52
N GLU A 182 13.74 -0.33 18.96
CA GLU A 182 14.02 -1.58 18.26
C GLU A 182 13.46 -1.59 16.83
N GLN A 183 12.22 -1.09 16.65
CA GLN A 183 11.56 -0.99 15.35
C GLN A 183 12.18 0.07 14.43
N THR A 184 12.95 1.01 15.00
CA THR A 184 13.63 2.06 14.22
C THR A 184 15.08 1.74 13.87
N THR A 185 15.62 0.65 14.42
CA THR A 185 17.01 0.23 14.20
C THR A 185 17.37 0.09 12.71
N PRO A 186 16.53 -0.52 11.85
CA PRO A 186 16.83 -0.62 10.41
C PRO A 186 16.92 0.73 9.69
N PHE A 187 16.34 1.78 10.25
CA PHE A 187 16.27 3.11 9.64
C PHE A 187 17.29 4.10 10.23
N ARG A 188 18.05 3.67 11.25
CA ARG A 188 19.12 4.47 11.85
C ARG A 188 20.34 4.49 10.94
N ILE A 189 20.88 5.68 10.70
CA ILE A 189 22.13 5.87 9.97
C ILE A 189 23.31 5.52 10.89
N THR A 190 24.05 4.48 10.54
CA THR A 190 25.21 3.99 11.32
C THR A 190 26.54 4.05 10.57
N THR A 191 26.51 4.23 9.25
CA THR A 191 27.69 4.08 8.37
C THR A 191 28.26 5.41 7.84
N MET A 192 27.59 6.53 8.09
CA MET A 192 28.06 7.85 7.67
C MET A 192 27.84 8.90 8.75
N LYS A 193 28.71 9.92 8.76
CA LYS A 193 28.55 11.09 9.61
C LYS A 193 27.54 12.03 8.96
N VAL A 194 26.47 12.33 9.68
CA VAL A 194 25.48 13.34 9.27
C VAL A 194 25.73 14.60 10.10
N GLU A 195 25.76 15.75 9.43
CA GLU A 195 25.82 17.04 10.13
C GLU A 195 24.42 17.44 10.58
N SER A 196 24.29 17.77 11.85
CA SER A 196 23.06 18.34 12.40
C SER A 196 22.71 19.63 11.66
N ARG A 197 21.44 19.77 11.31
CA ARG A 197 20.87 20.98 10.72
C ARG A 197 19.52 21.21 11.36
N GLU A 198 19.19 22.46 11.63
CA GLU A 198 17.84 22.81 12.06
C GLU A 198 16.85 22.46 10.94
N GLN A 199 15.85 21.65 11.29
CA GLN A 199 14.80 21.20 10.39
C GLN A 199 13.46 21.61 10.98
N SER A 200 12.96 22.79 10.60
CA SER A 200 11.61 23.19 10.97
C SER A 200 10.57 22.35 10.20
N PRO A 201 9.35 22.15 10.73
CA PRO A 201 8.26 21.51 10.00
C PRO A 201 7.99 22.14 8.63
N GLU A 202 8.11 23.47 8.51
CA GLU A 202 8.01 24.20 7.23
C GLU A 202 9.11 23.78 6.23
N THR A 203 10.36 23.65 6.70
CA THR A 203 11.49 23.19 5.88
C THR A 203 11.24 21.77 5.40
N LEU A 204 10.81 20.88 6.29
CA LEU A 204 10.46 19.50 5.93
C LEU A 204 9.32 19.44 4.91
N GLN A 205 8.31 20.31 5.03
CA GLN A 205 7.24 20.42 4.04
C GLN A 205 7.76 20.83 2.67
N THR A 206 8.65 21.81 2.62
CA THR A 206 9.26 22.29 1.38
C THR A 206 10.09 21.20 0.71
N LEU A 207 10.95 20.52 1.48
CA LEU A 207 11.79 19.42 0.98
C LEU A 207 10.94 18.26 0.47
N ARG A 208 9.94 17.82 1.25
CA ARG A 208 9.07 16.70 0.85
C ARG A 208 8.27 17.03 -0.41
N ARG A 209 7.78 18.27 -0.55
CA ARG A 209 7.11 18.72 -1.78
C ARG A 209 8.02 18.67 -3.00
N ALA A 210 9.33 18.93 -2.82
CA ALA A 210 10.33 18.81 -3.87
C ALA A 210 10.76 17.35 -4.13
N GLY A 211 10.18 16.36 -3.44
CA GLY A 211 10.56 14.96 -3.56
C GLY A 211 11.89 14.64 -2.89
N ILE A 212 12.27 15.41 -1.87
CA ILE A 212 13.47 15.23 -1.07
C ILE A 212 13.04 14.83 0.34
N PHE A 213 13.49 13.66 0.80
CA PHE A 213 13.38 13.25 2.19
C PHE A 213 14.76 13.33 2.84
N VAL A 214 14.78 13.70 4.11
CA VAL A 214 16.00 13.95 4.89
C VAL A 214 15.95 13.16 6.19
N PRO A 215 17.09 12.74 6.74
CA PRO A 215 17.09 12.10 8.03
C PRO A 215 16.69 13.10 9.13
N ILE A 216 15.94 12.60 10.11
CA ILE A 216 15.55 13.32 11.31
C ILE A 216 16.54 12.99 12.42
N GLU A 217 17.03 14.02 13.10
CA GLU A 217 17.89 13.86 14.28
C GLU A 217 17.05 13.63 15.53
N HIS A 218 17.41 12.62 16.33
CA HIS A 218 16.78 12.29 17.60
C HIS A 218 17.79 11.62 18.54
N ASP A 219 17.95 12.14 19.76
CA ASP A 219 18.87 11.63 20.79
C ASP A 219 20.30 11.32 20.28
N GLY A 220 20.85 12.22 19.44
CA GLY A 220 22.18 12.08 18.84
C GLY A 220 22.29 11.03 17.73
N GLY A 221 21.19 10.37 17.36
CA GLY A 221 21.08 9.52 16.17
C GLY A 221 20.37 10.23 15.02
N PHE A 222 20.60 9.74 13.80
CA PHE A 222 19.92 10.22 12.60
C PHE A 222 19.13 9.06 11.98
N TYR A 223 17.87 9.31 11.64
CA TYR A 223 16.94 8.27 11.20
C TYR A 223 16.25 8.68 9.91
N PHE A 224 16.20 7.78 8.93
CA PHE A 224 15.24 7.90 7.85
C PHE A 224 13.86 7.43 8.32
N GLY A 225 12.81 7.92 7.65
CA GLY A 225 11.45 7.47 7.94
C GLY A 225 11.22 6.01 7.55
N PRO A 226 10.46 5.24 8.35
CA PRO A 226 10.07 3.87 8.03
C PRO A 226 9.26 3.70 6.74
N GLY A 227 8.71 4.79 6.18
CA GLY A 227 7.98 4.79 4.91
C GLY A 227 8.89 4.68 3.68
N GLY A 228 10.20 4.94 3.84
CA GLY A 228 11.19 4.88 2.77
C GLY A 228 11.28 6.15 1.92
N GLY A 229 10.57 7.21 2.30
CA GLY A 229 10.67 8.51 1.64
C GLY A 229 9.78 8.67 0.41
N VAL A 230 9.84 9.88 -0.14
CA VAL A 230 9.22 10.26 -1.42
C VAL A 230 10.27 10.30 -2.53
N THR A 231 9.87 9.99 -3.76
CA THR A 231 10.71 10.14 -4.96
C THR A 231 10.67 11.59 -5.48
N THR A 232 11.55 11.93 -6.42
CA THR A 232 11.51 13.22 -7.13
C THR A 232 10.25 13.42 -7.98
N ALA A 233 9.49 12.34 -8.25
CA ALA A 233 8.16 12.42 -8.84
C ALA A 233 7.07 12.75 -7.80
N ALA A 234 7.43 12.99 -6.53
CA ALA A 234 6.54 13.16 -5.39
C ALA A 234 5.57 11.98 -5.19
N THR A 235 6.03 10.77 -5.48
CA THR A 235 5.33 9.50 -5.22
C THR A 235 6.06 8.71 -4.14
N SER A 236 5.40 7.72 -3.55
CA SER A 236 6.02 6.88 -2.52
C SER A 236 7.14 6.00 -3.10
N THR A 237 8.31 6.03 -2.47
CA THR A 237 9.41 5.12 -2.80
C THR A 237 9.00 3.67 -2.57
N ARG A 238 8.30 3.38 -1.47
CA ARG A 238 7.77 2.05 -1.16
C ARG A 238 6.83 1.53 -2.25
N VAL A 239 5.96 2.37 -2.81
CA VAL A 239 5.11 2.00 -3.94
C VAL A 239 5.93 1.66 -5.18
N SER A 240 6.97 2.45 -5.46
CA SER A 240 7.84 2.22 -6.61
C SER A 240 8.57 0.88 -6.50
N VAL A 241 9.12 0.57 -5.32
CA VAL A 241 9.75 -0.73 -5.02
C VAL A 241 8.76 -1.89 -5.13
N ALA A 242 7.52 -1.71 -4.66
CA ALA A 242 6.49 -2.73 -4.78
C ALA A 242 6.12 -3.00 -6.25
N CYS A 243 5.97 -1.96 -7.08
CA CYS A 243 5.73 -2.12 -8.51
C CYS A 243 6.89 -2.83 -9.22
N MET A 244 8.13 -2.50 -8.85
CA MET A 244 9.32 -3.21 -9.34
C MET A 244 9.31 -4.69 -8.93
N THR A 245 8.89 -4.99 -7.70
CA THR A 245 8.78 -6.36 -7.18
C THR A 245 7.72 -7.17 -7.94
N VAL A 246 6.54 -6.59 -8.17
CA VAL A 246 5.48 -7.18 -9.00
C VAL A 246 6.01 -7.56 -10.38
N ARG A 247 6.69 -6.63 -11.06
CA ARG A 247 7.26 -6.87 -12.40
C ARG A 247 8.40 -7.88 -12.37
N ALA A 248 9.27 -7.82 -11.37
CA ALA A 248 10.37 -8.76 -11.23
C ALA A 248 9.86 -10.20 -11.06
N ASN A 249 8.85 -10.39 -10.19
CA ASN A 249 8.22 -11.70 -9.99
C ASN A 249 7.51 -12.18 -11.26
N ALA A 250 6.74 -11.32 -11.92
CA ALA A 250 6.08 -11.65 -13.18
C ALA A 250 7.09 -12.06 -14.27
N ARG A 251 8.16 -11.30 -14.42
CA ARG A 251 9.25 -11.60 -15.36
C ARG A 251 9.94 -12.91 -15.02
N TRP A 252 10.17 -13.18 -13.74
CA TRP A 252 10.77 -14.44 -13.30
C TRP A 252 9.89 -15.63 -13.69
N ILE A 253 8.58 -15.54 -13.41
CA ILE A 253 7.61 -16.60 -13.76
C ILE A 253 7.56 -16.80 -15.27
N ALA A 254 7.46 -15.73 -16.06
CA ALA A 254 7.47 -15.80 -17.52
C ALA A 254 8.76 -16.43 -18.07
N THR A 255 9.91 -16.07 -17.51
CA THR A 255 11.21 -16.64 -17.91
C THR A 255 11.30 -18.12 -17.57
N TRP A 256 10.81 -18.52 -16.39
CA TRP A 256 10.69 -19.93 -15.98
C TRP A 256 9.76 -20.71 -16.92
N LEU A 257 8.62 -20.12 -17.32
CA LEU A 257 7.70 -20.72 -18.29
C LEU A 257 8.35 -20.90 -19.66
N ASP A 258 9.20 -19.96 -20.09
CA ASP A 258 9.86 -20.01 -21.40
C ASP A 258 11.00 -21.02 -21.50
N MET A 259 11.38 -21.68 -20.40
CA MET A 259 12.36 -22.77 -20.42
C MET A 259 11.84 -23.94 -21.29
N PRO A 260 12.64 -24.50 -22.22
CA PRO A 260 12.20 -25.55 -23.13
C PRO A 260 11.69 -26.82 -22.46
N ASP A 261 12.25 -27.13 -21.28
CA ASP A 261 11.97 -28.26 -20.40
C ASP A 261 11.00 -27.92 -19.26
N ASN A 262 10.38 -26.74 -19.29
CA ASN A 262 9.36 -26.36 -18.33
C ASN A 262 8.22 -27.40 -18.31
N VAL A 263 7.89 -27.87 -17.11
CA VAL A 263 6.92 -28.97 -16.90
C VAL A 263 5.56 -28.68 -17.52
N LEU A 264 5.08 -27.43 -17.47
CA LEU A 264 3.79 -27.05 -18.04
C LEU A 264 3.84 -27.04 -19.58
N ARG A 265 4.95 -26.57 -20.17
CA ARG A 265 5.11 -26.62 -21.63
C ARG A 265 5.18 -28.06 -22.13
N VAL A 266 5.89 -28.94 -21.42
CA VAL A 266 5.98 -30.36 -21.76
C VAL A 266 4.60 -31.02 -21.67
N GLU A 267 3.87 -30.77 -20.57
CA GLU A 267 2.50 -31.26 -20.38
C GLU A 267 1.57 -30.79 -21.50
N LEU A 268 1.56 -29.49 -21.82
CA LEU A 268 0.70 -28.92 -22.85
C LEU A 268 1.01 -29.46 -24.25
N ARG A 269 2.30 -29.61 -24.60
CA ARG A 269 2.71 -30.24 -25.86
C ARG A 269 2.24 -31.70 -25.96
N SER A 270 2.30 -32.45 -24.85
CA SER A 270 1.79 -33.84 -24.81
C SER A 270 0.27 -33.92 -25.07
N ARG A 271 -0.45 -32.82 -24.83
CA ARG A 271 -1.89 -32.66 -25.08
C ARG A 271 -2.21 -32.03 -26.44
N GLY A 272 -1.21 -31.83 -27.30
CA GLY A 272 -1.37 -31.29 -28.66
C GLY A 272 -1.27 -29.77 -28.77
N VAL A 273 -0.85 -29.06 -27.72
CA VAL A 273 -0.59 -27.61 -27.78
C VAL A 273 0.85 -27.37 -28.19
N GLU A 274 1.10 -27.20 -29.49
CA GLU A 274 2.46 -27.11 -30.05
C GLU A 274 3.26 -25.89 -29.53
N ASN A 275 2.59 -24.73 -29.46
CA ASN A 275 3.19 -23.46 -29.03
C ASN A 275 2.39 -22.79 -27.91
N PRO A 276 2.52 -23.26 -26.64
CA PRO A 276 1.81 -22.69 -25.51
C PRO A 276 2.06 -21.19 -25.35
N GLN A 277 0.98 -20.44 -25.17
CA GLN A 277 1.00 -19.00 -24.89
C GLN A 277 0.38 -18.76 -23.52
N PHE A 278 1.14 -18.14 -22.63
CA PHE A 278 0.74 -17.94 -21.24
C PHE A 278 0.30 -16.50 -21.00
N SER A 279 -0.70 -16.33 -20.15
CA SER A 279 -1.16 -15.04 -19.62
C SER A 279 -1.40 -15.12 -18.11
N ILE A 280 -1.39 -13.97 -17.45
CA ILE A 280 -1.88 -13.81 -16.07
C ILE A 280 -3.34 -13.37 -16.15
N GLY A 281 -4.21 -14.09 -15.45
CA GLY A 281 -5.60 -13.72 -15.26
C GLY A 281 -5.96 -13.60 -13.77
N CYS A 282 -7.23 -13.41 -13.49
CA CYS A 282 -7.77 -13.45 -12.14
C CYS A 282 -9.16 -14.10 -12.09
N ASN A 283 -9.49 -14.70 -10.95
CA ASN A 283 -10.82 -15.19 -10.58
C ASN A 283 -11.15 -14.71 -9.15
N GLU A 284 -12.22 -15.24 -8.56
CA GLU A 284 -12.69 -14.89 -7.20
C GLU A 284 -11.68 -15.22 -6.08
N ILE A 285 -10.77 -16.18 -6.33
CA ILE A 285 -9.76 -16.65 -5.37
C ILE A 285 -8.44 -15.86 -5.52
N GLY A 286 -8.17 -15.32 -6.72
CA GLY A 286 -7.07 -14.42 -7.00
C GLY A 286 -6.42 -14.66 -8.37
N LEU A 287 -5.08 -14.63 -8.43
CA LEU A 287 -4.36 -14.74 -9.71
C LEU A 287 -4.36 -16.15 -10.26
N ILE A 288 -4.47 -16.26 -11.57
CA ILE A 288 -4.36 -17.51 -12.31
C ILE A 288 -3.31 -17.38 -13.42
N LEU A 289 -2.64 -18.49 -13.73
CA LEU A 289 -1.87 -18.66 -14.95
C LEU A 289 -2.79 -19.28 -15.99
N GLY A 290 -3.07 -18.57 -17.08
CA GLY A 290 -3.86 -19.08 -18.19
C GLY A 290 -3.00 -19.52 -19.37
N GLU A 291 -3.48 -20.49 -20.13
CA GLU A 291 -3.01 -20.83 -21.47
C GLU A 291 -4.04 -20.34 -22.49
N MET A 292 -3.59 -19.54 -23.45
CA MET A 292 -4.47 -18.76 -24.34
C MET A 292 -4.99 -19.54 -25.56
N THR A 293 -4.39 -20.70 -25.88
CA THR A 293 -4.67 -21.44 -27.12
C THR A 293 -5.53 -22.69 -26.91
N ALA A 294 -5.70 -23.15 -25.67
CA ALA A 294 -6.47 -24.32 -25.28
C ALA A 294 -7.62 -23.94 -24.32
N ARG A 295 -8.80 -24.53 -24.57
CA ARG A 295 -9.94 -24.40 -23.64
C ARG A 295 -9.63 -25.17 -22.36
N ASN A 296 -9.60 -24.49 -21.22
CA ASN A 296 -9.41 -25.02 -19.86
C ASN A 296 -7.96 -25.27 -19.38
N GLY A 297 -6.96 -24.64 -19.98
CA GLY A 297 -5.60 -24.63 -19.42
C GLY A 297 -5.43 -23.48 -18.44
N TYR A 298 -5.73 -23.65 -17.16
CA TYR A 298 -5.34 -22.66 -16.15
C TYR A 298 -4.86 -23.30 -14.84
N TRP A 299 -3.99 -22.58 -14.14
CA TRP A 299 -3.45 -22.98 -12.83
C TRP A 299 -3.64 -21.85 -11.83
N GLN A 300 -4.19 -22.17 -10.66
CA GLN A 300 -4.37 -21.22 -9.58
C GLN A 300 -3.03 -20.88 -8.94
N PHE A 301 -2.73 -19.59 -8.76
CA PHE A 301 -1.58 -19.19 -7.94
C PHE A 301 -1.89 -19.55 -6.48
N THR A 302 -0.93 -20.17 -5.79
CA THR A 302 -1.07 -20.43 -4.36
C THR A 302 -0.82 -19.16 -3.55
N ARG A 303 -1.44 -19.07 -2.36
CA ARG A 303 -1.13 -18.06 -1.34
C ARG A 303 0.02 -18.57 -0.47
N SER A 304 0.79 -17.67 0.14
CA SER A 304 1.71 -18.07 1.21
C SER A 304 0.92 -18.50 2.46
N SER A 305 1.40 -19.53 3.19
CA SER A 305 0.72 -20.04 4.39
C SER A 305 1.04 -19.25 5.68
N SER A 306 2.03 -18.36 5.64
CA SER A 306 2.35 -17.30 6.63
C SER A 306 3.78 -16.79 6.38
N GLU A 307 3.94 -15.47 6.37
CA GLU A 307 5.14 -14.60 6.39
C GLU A 307 6.30 -14.79 5.40
N ASP A 308 6.55 -15.98 4.85
CA ASP A 308 7.56 -16.16 3.79
C ASP A 308 6.90 -16.61 2.50
N ALA A 309 6.80 -15.69 1.53
CA ALA A 309 6.47 -16.06 0.16
C ALA A 309 7.60 -16.92 -0.40
N SER A 310 7.46 -18.24 -0.27
CA SER A 310 8.50 -19.23 -0.58
C SER A 310 8.92 -19.23 -2.06
N ASN A 311 8.12 -18.62 -2.95
CA ASN A 311 8.43 -18.52 -4.37
C ASN A 311 7.81 -17.26 -5.03
N PRO A 312 8.33 -16.83 -6.20
CA PRO A 312 7.84 -15.64 -6.91
C PRO A 312 6.36 -15.63 -7.29
N MET A 313 5.70 -16.79 -7.44
CA MET A 313 4.26 -16.85 -7.72
C MET A 313 3.45 -16.41 -6.48
N GLN A 314 3.77 -16.97 -5.32
CA GLN A 314 3.14 -16.56 -4.06
C GLN A 314 3.41 -15.07 -3.76
N ALA A 315 4.66 -14.64 -3.93
CA ALA A 315 5.05 -13.25 -3.71
C ALA A 315 4.30 -12.27 -4.62
N LEU A 316 4.14 -12.62 -5.91
CA LEU A 316 3.32 -11.83 -6.83
C LEU A 316 1.86 -11.82 -6.39
N HIS A 317 1.31 -12.98 -6.04
CA HIS A 317 -0.09 -13.14 -5.69
C HIS A 317 -0.50 -12.31 -4.46
N ASP A 318 0.26 -12.42 -3.37
CA ASP A 318 -0.08 -11.80 -2.08
C ASP A 318 0.14 -10.28 -2.09
N LEU A 319 1.17 -9.83 -2.82
CA LEU A 319 1.46 -8.42 -2.99
C LEU A 319 0.46 -7.74 -3.92
N PHE A 320 0.22 -8.31 -5.11
CA PHE A 320 -0.52 -7.65 -6.18
C PHE A 320 -2.04 -7.74 -6.00
N LEU A 321 -2.58 -8.91 -5.65
CA LEU A 321 -4.03 -9.13 -5.62
C LEU A 321 -4.44 -9.86 -4.34
N PRO A 322 -4.69 -9.14 -3.22
CA PRO A 322 -5.22 -9.75 -2.00
C PRO A 322 -6.66 -10.25 -2.22
N GLU A 323 -7.12 -11.16 -1.39
CA GLU A 323 -8.42 -11.84 -1.53
C GLU A 323 -9.61 -10.86 -1.57
N TRP A 324 -9.63 -9.86 -0.68
CA TRP A 324 -10.68 -8.85 -0.66
C TRP A 324 -10.79 -8.04 -1.96
N ALA A 325 -9.66 -7.84 -2.65
CA ALA A 325 -9.62 -7.11 -3.91
C ALA A 325 -10.06 -7.98 -5.08
N ALA A 326 -9.71 -9.27 -5.06
CA ALA A 326 -10.17 -10.24 -6.06
C ALA A 326 -11.70 -10.33 -6.06
N ALA A 327 -12.32 -10.51 -4.89
CA ALA A 327 -13.78 -10.56 -4.76
C ALA A 327 -14.47 -9.29 -5.30
N THR A 328 -13.92 -8.11 -4.98
CA THR A 328 -14.45 -6.83 -5.46
C THR A 328 -14.34 -6.70 -6.99
N LEU A 329 -13.20 -7.10 -7.55
CA LEU A 329 -12.97 -7.08 -8.99
C LEU A 329 -13.95 -7.98 -9.74
N ILE A 330 -14.17 -9.21 -9.28
CA ILE A 330 -15.07 -10.15 -9.93
C ILE A 330 -16.52 -9.64 -9.87
N ALA A 331 -16.98 -9.16 -8.72
CA ALA A 331 -18.32 -8.57 -8.60
C ALA A 331 -18.52 -7.38 -9.56
N ASP A 332 -17.51 -6.52 -9.72
CA ASP A 332 -17.55 -5.40 -10.68
C ASP A 332 -17.64 -5.89 -12.14
N LEU A 333 -16.93 -6.96 -12.49
CA LEU A 333 -16.97 -7.55 -13.84
C LEU A 333 -18.33 -8.21 -14.13
N GLU A 334 -18.91 -8.93 -13.18
CA GLU A 334 -20.22 -9.59 -13.31
C GLU A 334 -21.37 -8.58 -13.41
N SER A 335 -21.32 -7.51 -12.63
CA SER A 335 -22.34 -6.45 -12.67
C SER A 335 -22.46 -5.75 -14.03
N LYS A 336 -21.39 -5.80 -14.84
CA LYS A 336 -21.32 -5.21 -16.19
C LYS A 336 -21.67 -6.18 -17.30
N GLN A 337 -21.77 -7.48 -17.00
CA GLN A 337 -22.18 -8.52 -17.95
C GLN A 337 -23.68 -8.83 -17.87
N SER A 338 -24.37 -8.31 -16.85
CA SER A 338 -25.83 -8.38 -16.75
C SER A 338 -26.47 -7.34 -17.69
N PRO A 339 -27.41 -7.74 -18.57
CA PRO A 339 -27.94 -6.91 -19.67
C PRO A 339 -28.74 -5.67 -19.23
#